data_AF-A0A9D7U4G1-F1
#
_entry.id   AF-A0A9D7U4G1-F1
#
_cell.length_a   1.000
_cell.length_b   1.000
_cell.length_c   1.000
_cell.angle_alpha   90.00
_cell.angle_beta   90.00
_cell.angle_gamma   90.00
#
_symmetry.space_group_name_H-M   'P 1'
#
loop_
_entity.id
_entity.type
_entity.pdbx_description
1 polymer ?
#
loop_
_entity_poly.entity_id
_entity_poly.type
_entity_poly.pdbx_seq_one_letter_code
_entity_poly.pdbx_strand_id
1 'polypeptide(L)'
;MLFSVYTLIIWFLYLFTFNIMFLSVDIVPSKTCLINTACIGNLSWIFPSQAGIGAYHVAVSTSLRFHGYSALDSSFLSVLTHSGILFTDFIFGLSSLLITTFWSFRFSKPAMQETIIAVAE
;
A
#
# COMPACT_ATOMS: atom_id res chain seq x y z
N MET A 1 -5.70 -18.55 -9.70
CA MET A 1 -5.22 -18.74 -8.30
C MET A 1 -4.23 -17.66 -7.88
N LEU A 2 -3.18 -17.41 -8.68
CA LEU A 2 -2.14 -16.42 -8.38
C LEU A 2 -2.69 -15.00 -8.11
N PHE A 3 -3.59 -14.52 -8.98
CA PHE A 3 -4.26 -13.22 -8.82
C PHE A 3 -4.93 -13.06 -7.45
N SER A 4 -5.78 -14.03 -7.07
CA SER A 4 -6.51 -13.99 -5.80
C SER A 4 -5.58 -13.97 -4.58
N VAL A 5 -4.50 -14.75 -4.61
CA VAL A 5 -3.51 -14.78 -3.52
C VAL A 5 -2.81 -13.43 -3.40
N TYR A 6 -2.35 -12.84 -4.51
CA TYR A 6 -1.73 -11.51 -4.50
C TYR A 6 -2.68 -10.43 -4.00
N THR A 7 -3.93 -10.45 -4.46
CA THR A 7 -4.96 -9.51 -4.00
C THR A 7 -5.16 -9.61 -2.49
N LEU A 8 -5.29 -10.82 -1.94
CA LEU A 8 -5.45 -11.02 -0.49
C LEU A 8 -4.23 -10.52 0.31
N ILE A 9 -3.02 -10.74 -0.20
CA ILE A 9 -1.78 -10.25 0.45
C ILE A 9 -1.76 -8.72 0.47
N ILE A 10 -2.12 -8.06 -0.63
CA ILE A 10 -2.18 -6.59 -0.70
C ILE A 10 -3.19 -6.05 0.31
N TRP A 11 -4.39 -6.63 0.37
CA TRP A 11 -5.41 -6.23 1.35
C TRP A 11 -4.95 -6.45 2.79
N PHE A 12 -4.26 -7.56 3.06
CA PHE A 12 -3.67 -7.82 4.37
C PHE A 12 -2.64 -6.75 4.74
N LEU A 13 -1.74 -6.38 3.82
CA LEU A 13 -0.76 -5.33 4.05
C LEU A 13 -1.42 -3.97 4.30
N TYR A 14 -2.49 -3.62 3.59
CA TYR A 14 -3.23 -2.39 3.86
C TYR A 14 -3.88 -2.40 5.25
N LEU A 15 -4.53 -3.49 5.64
CA LEU A 15 -5.08 -3.64 6.99
C LEU A 15 -3.99 -3.54 8.06
N PHE A 16 -2.83 -4.14 7.80
CA PHE A 16 -1.67 -4.07 8.68
C PHE A 16 -1.16 -2.63 8.81
N THR A 17 -0.98 -1.90 7.71
CA THR A 17 -0.58 -0.48 7.72
C THR A 17 -1.56 0.36 8.52
N PHE A 18 -2.87 0.21 8.31
CA PHE A 18 -3.88 0.90 9.11
C PHE A 18 -3.69 0.63 10.61
N ASN A 19 -3.55 -0.63 11.01
CA ASN A 19 -3.35 -0.98 12.41
C ASN A 19 -2.10 -0.29 13.01
N ILE A 20 -0.97 -0.31 12.30
CA ILE A 20 0.25 0.37 12.73
C ILE A 20 0.04 1.88 12.87
N MET A 21 -0.65 2.53 11.93
CA MET A 21 -0.91 3.98 12.01
C MET A 21 -1.78 4.34 13.21
N PHE A 22 -2.79 3.54 13.52
CA PHE A 22 -3.61 3.72 14.73
C PHE A 22 -2.80 3.54 16.02
N LEU A 23 -1.98 2.49 16.08
CA LEU A 23 -1.11 2.23 17.23
C LEU A 23 -0.02 3.29 17.42
N SER A 24 0.45 3.93 16.34
CA SER A 24 1.46 5.00 16.42
C SER A 24 0.98 6.26 17.15
N VAL A 25 -0.32 6.37 17.39
CA VAL A 25 -0.96 7.50 18.09
C VAL A 25 -1.76 7.04 19.30
N ASP A 26 -1.42 5.85 19.84
CA ASP A 26 -2.04 5.24 21.02
C ASP A 26 -3.56 5.05 20.92
N ILE A 27 -4.10 4.93 19.70
CA ILE A 27 -5.52 4.65 19.47
C ILE A 27 -5.68 3.16 19.16
N VAL A 28 -6.52 2.48 19.93
CA VAL A 28 -6.90 1.09 19.66
C VAL A 28 -8.29 1.06 19.00
N PRO A 29 -8.39 0.94 17.66
CA PRO A 29 -9.67 0.90 16.99
C PRO A 29 -10.39 -0.41 17.27
N SER A 30 -11.73 -0.38 17.30
CA SER A 30 -12.51 -1.61 17.23
C SER A 30 -12.21 -2.34 15.92
N LYS A 31 -12.34 -3.68 15.91
CA LYS A 31 -12.13 -4.49 14.69
C LYS A 31 -12.99 -4.00 13.53
N THR A 32 -14.24 -3.65 13.81
CA THR A 32 -15.18 -3.12 12.82
C THR A 32 -14.73 -1.77 12.29
N CYS A 33 -14.27 -0.86 13.15
CA CYS A 33 -13.74 0.44 12.74
C CYS A 33 -12.53 0.27 11.82
N LEU A 34 -11.58 -0.58 12.21
CA LEU A 34 -10.36 -0.83 11.45
C LEU A 34 -10.66 -1.37 10.06
N ILE A 35 -11.45 -2.45 9.98
CA ILE A 35 -11.80 -3.09 8.70
C ILE A 35 -12.61 -2.15 7.82
N ASN A 36 -13.65 -1.51 8.36
CA ASN A 36 -14.50 -0.60 7.60
C ASN A 36 -13.70 0.57 7.03
N THR A 37 -12.91 1.23 7.87
CA THR A 37 -12.12 2.39 7.45
C THR A 37 -11.05 2.01 6.42
N ALA A 38 -10.38 0.87 6.60
CA ALA A 38 -9.43 0.35 5.61
C ALA A 38 -10.12 0.02 4.27
N CYS A 39 -11.28 -0.62 4.28
CA CYS A 39 -12.04 -0.93 3.07
C CYS A 39 -12.50 0.34 2.34
N ILE A 40 -13.12 1.29 3.05
CA ILE A 40 -13.59 2.55 2.47
C ILE A 40 -12.43 3.38 1.92
N GLY A 41 -11.33 3.49 2.66
CA GLY A 41 -10.12 4.17 2.20
C GLY A 41 -9.55 3.54 0.95
N ASN A 42 -9.42 2.22 0.90
CA ASN A 42 -8.89 1.53 -0.28
C ASN A 42 -9.84 1.52 -1.49
N LEU A 43 -11.16 1.58 -1.27
CA LEU A 43 -12.11 1.75 -2.36
C LEU A 43 -12.10 3.17 -2.94
N SER A 44 -11.71 4.18 -2.16
CA SER A 44 -11.71 5.57 -2.62
C SER A 44 -10.73 5.85 -3.77
N TRP A 45 -9.74 4.98 -3.98
CA TRP A 45 -8.83 5.05 -5.13
C TRP A 45 -9.53 4.83 -6.48
N ILE A 46 -10.77 4.32 -6.49
CA ILE A 46 -11.58 4.22 -7.71
C ILE A 46 -11.94 5.60 -8.28
N PHE A 47 -11.99 6.63 -7.43
CA PHE A 47 -12.34 7.97 -7.86
C PHE A 47 -11.12 8.65 -8.51
N PRO A 48 -11.28 9.30 -9.68
CA PRO A 48 -10.18 9.89 -10.44
C PRO A 48 -9.71 11.22 -9.85
N SER A 49 -9.22 11.16 -8.61
CA SER A 49 -8.57 12.27 -7.92
C SER A 49 -7.07 12.02 -7.85
N GLN A 50 -6.27 13.09 -7.89
CA GLN A 50 -4.81 12.97 -7.88
C GLN A 50 -4.36 12.20 -6.64
N ALA A 51 -3.75 11.04 -6.87
CA ALA A 51 -3.35 10.09 -5.82
C ALA A 51 -4.47 9.82 -4.80
N GLY A 52 -5.74 9.78 -5.23
CA GLY A 52 -6.87 9.50 -4.34
C GLY A 52 -7.13 10.55 -3.25
N ILE A 53 -6.33 11.62 -3.15
CA ILE A 53 -6.27 12.52 -1.97
C ILE A 53 -7.65 12.97 -1.50
N GLY A 54 -8.39 13.70 -2.36
CA GLY A 54 -9.68 14.26 -1.95
C GLY A 54 -10.70 13.21 -1.57
N ALA A 55 -10.89 12.20 -2.42
CA ALA A 55 -11.85 11.12 -2.19
C ALA A 55 -11.50 10.29 -0.94
N TYR A 56 -10.22 9.99 -0.75
CA TYR A 56 -9.70 9.24 0.38
C TYR A 56 -9.94 9.98 1.70
N HIS A 57 -9.52 11.25 1.79
CA HIS A 57 -9.66 12.00 3.04
C HIS A 57 -11.13 12.16 3.45
N VAL A 58 -12.02 12.45 2.49
CA VAL A 58 -13.46 12.54 2.77
C VAL A 58 -14.02 11.20 3.21
N ALA A 59 -13.72 10.11 2.50
CA ALA A 59 -14.28 8.79 2.78
C ALA A 59 -13.79 8.24 4.13
N VAL A 60 -12.48 8.30 4.40
CA VAL A 60 -11.88 7.84 5.65
C VAL A 60 -12.32 8.68 6.84
N SER A 61 -12.28 10.02 6.73
CA SER A 61 -12.73 10.88 7.84
C SER A 61 -14.22 10.69 8.13
N THR A 62 -15.05 10.45 7.12
CA THR A 62 -16.48 10.15 7.30
C THR A 62 -16.68 8.79 7.99
N SER A 63 -15.93 7.76 7.58
CA SER A 63 -15.94 6.45 8.26
C SER A 63 -15.57 6.57 9.74
N LEU A 64 -14.49 7.31 10.05
CA LEU A 64 -14.05 7.50 11.44
C LEU A 64 -15.09 8.25 12.28
N ARG A 65 -15.71 9.30 11.74
CA ARG A 65 -16.81 10.00 12.42
C ARG A 65 -18.00 9.09 12.66
N PHE A 66 -18.31 8.20 11.72
CA PHE A 66 -19.36 7.18 11.89
C PHE A 66 -19.05 6.22 13.04
N HIS A 67 -17.77 5.94 13.29
CA HIS A 67 -17.31 5.15 14.46
C HIS A 67 -17.10 5.99 15.73
N GLY A 68 -17.53 7.25 15.76
CA GLY A 68 -17.55 8.09 16.96
C GLY A 68 -16.29 8.92 17.21
N TYR A 69 -15.34 8.96 16.28
CA TYR A 69 -14.16 9.81 16.41
C TYR A 69 -14.49 11.30 16.19
N SER A 70 -13.77 12.18 16.88
CA SER A 70 -13.94 13.62 16.72
C SER A 70 -13.60 14.08 15.30
N ALA A 71 -14.08 15.26 14.92
CA ALA A 71 -13.79 15.82 13.59
C ALA A 71 -12.28 16.03 13.37
N LEU A 72 -11.57 16.44 14.41
CA LEU A 72 -10.12 16.67 14.40
C LEU A 72 -9.36 15.34 14.25
N ASP A 73 -9.65 14.36 15.11
CA ASP A 73 -8.98 13.05 15.08
C ASP A 73 -9.23 12.34 13.76
N SER A 74 -10.47 12.42 13.25
CA SER A 74 -10.83 11.80 11.96
C SER A 74 -10.06 12.42 10.80
N SER A 75 -9.87 13.74 10.80
CA SER A 75 -9.09 14.43 9.77
C SER A 75 -7.61 14.03 9.87
N PHE A 76 -7.05 14.06 11.08
CA PHE A 76 -5.66 13.71 11.35
C PHE A 76 -5.34 12.26 10.98
N LEU A 77 -6.15 11.30 11.44
CA LEU A 77 -6.01 9.88 11.13
C LEU A 77 -6.18 9.61 9.63
N SER A 78 -7.04 10.35 8.92
CA SER A 78 -7.13 10.22 7.46
C SER A 78 -5.83 10.61 6.75
N VAL A 79 -5.15 11.66 7.23
CA VAL A 79 -3.85 12.08 6.69
C VAL A 79 -2.76 11.08 7.05
N LEU A 80 -2.74 10.63 8.31
CA LEU A 80 -1.76 9.68 8.81
C LEU A 80 -1.84 8.34 8.06
N THR A 81 -3.03 7.77 7.93
CA THR A 81 -3.23 6.49 7.23
C THR A 81 -2.93 6.61 5.74
N HIS A 82 -3.33 7.70 5.08
CA HIS A 82 -3.01 7.92 3.67
C HIS A 82 -1.49 8.00 3.44
N SER A 83 -0.81 8.79 4.28
CA SER A 83 0.64 8.96 4.22
C SER A 83 1.37 7.64 4.51
N GLY A 84 0.85 6.85 5.46
CA GLY A 84 1.36 5.52 5.79
C GLY A 84 1.28 4.54 4.62
N ILE A 85 0.18 4.54 3.86
CA ILE A 85 0.05 3.72 2.64
C ILE A 85 1.08 4.15 1.61
N LEU A 86 1.15 5.44 1.27
CA LEU A 86 2.10 5.96 0.28
C LEU A 86 3.55 5.64 0.67
N PHE A 87 3.89 5.82 1.94
CA PHE A 87 5.22 5.49 2.45
C PHE A 87 5.53 3.99 2.31
N THR A 88 4.56 3.13 2.64
CA THR A 88 4.70 1.68 2.49
C THR A 88 4.93 1.30 1.03
N ASP A 89 4.15 1.87 0.11
CA ASP A 89 4.27 1.64 -1.33
C ASP A 89 5.63 2.12 -1.88
N PHE A 90 6.13 3.26 -1.41
CA PHE A 90 7.46 3.74 -1.80
C PHE A 90 8.57 2.78 -1.34
N ILE A 91 8.51 2.26 -0.11
CA ILE A 91 9.52 1.35 0.41
C ILE A 91 9.52 0.02 -0.36
N PHE A 92 8.34 -0.58 -0.58
CA PHE A 92 8.25 -1.84 -1.33
C PHE A 92 8.58 -1.66 -2.80
N GLY A 93 8.11 -0.57 -3.41
CA GLY A 93 8.43 -0.23 -4.81
C GLY A 93 9.93 -0.03 -5.03
N LEU A 94 10.59 0.75 -4.15
CA LEU A 94 12.03 0.96 -4.21
C LEU A 94 12.79 -0.35 -3.97
N SER A 95 12.37 -1.14 -2.98
CA SER A 95 12.99 -2.43 -2.70
C SER A 95 12.89 -3.39 -3.89
N SER A 96 11.71 -3.46 -4.52
CA SER A 96 11.50 -4.24 -5.74
C SER A 96 12.42 -3.77 -6.87
N LEU A 97 12.51 -2.46 -7.09
CA LEU A 97 13.37 -1.89 -8.14
C LEU A 97 14.84 -2.27 -7.94
N LEU A 98 15.35 -2.13 -6.71
CA LEU A 98 16.73 -2.45 -6.37
C LEU A 98 17.02 -3.95 -6.53
N ILE A 99 16.12 -4.82 -6.07
CA ILE A 99 16.26 -6.27 -6.20
C ILE A 99 16.28 -6.65 -7.68
N THR A 100 15.29 -6.23 -8.47
CA THR A 100 15.23 -6.58 -9.90
C THR A 100 16.45 -6.07 -10.66
N THR A 101 16.92 -4.86 -10.35
CA THR A 101 18.13 -4.27 -10.95
C THR A 101 19.38 -5.07 -10.59
N PHE A 102 19.55 -5.45 -9.32
CA PHE A 102 20.69 -6.26 -8.90
C PHE A 102 20.69 -7.66 -9.54
N TRP A 103 19.52 -8.30 -9.59
CA TRP A 103 19.37 -9.62 -10.21
C TRP A 103 19.68 -9.58 -11.71
N SER A 104 19.21 -8.57 -12.44
CA SER A 104 19.50 -8.42 -13.86
C SER A 104 21.00 -8.20 -14.11
N PHE A 105 21.67 -7.39 -13.30
CA PHE A 105 23.13 -7.22 -13.41
C PHE A 105 23.91 -8.50 -13.12
N ARG A 106 23.45 -9.33 -12.17
CA ARG A 106 24.16 -10.53 -11.75
C ARG A 106 23.99 -11.72 -12.70
N PHE A 107 22.79 -11.89 -13.27
CA PHE A 107 22.43 -13.11 -14.01
C PHE A 107 22.16 -12.91 -15.51
N SER A 108 22.01 -11.68 -16.01
CA SER A 108 21.83 -11.47 -17.46
C SER A 108 23.13 -11.45 -18.27
N LYS A 109 24.29 -11.24 -17.64
CA LYS A 109 25.61 -11.29 -18.31
C LYS A 109 26.01 -12.69 -18.83
N PRO A 110 25.86 -13.79 -18.06
CA PRO A 110 26.28 -15.12 -18.55
C PRO A 110 25.47 -15.62 -19.76
N ALA A 111 24.17 -15.31 -19.86
CA ALA A 111 23.32 -15.76 -20.97
C ALA A 111 23.68 -15.11 -22.33
N MET A 112 24.16 -13.87 -22.31
CA MET A 112 24.59 -13.17 -23.53
C MET A 112 25.91 -13.74 -24.07
N GLN A 113 26.83 -14.15 -23.20
CA GLN A 113 28.10 -14.76 -23.60
C GLN A 113 27.91 -16.14 -24.24
N GLU A 114 27.05 -16.99 -23.70
CA GLU A 114 26.73 -18.30 -24.32
C GLU A 114 26.07 -18.14 -25.70
N THR A 115 25.19 -17.14 -25.87
CA THR A 115 24.55 -16.87 -27.17
C THR A 115 25.55 -16.36 -28.21
N ILE A 116 26.49 -15.48 -27.82
CA ILE A 116 27.52 -14.96 -28.72
C ILE A 116 28.47 -16.09 -29.17
N ILE A 117 28.83 -17.01 -28.26
CA ILE A 117 29.68 -18.15 -28.60
C ILE A 117 28.94 -19.11 -29.54
N ALA A 118 27.67 -19.41 -29.28
CA ALA A 118 26.87 -20.32 -30.11
C ALA A 118 26.52 -19.78 -31.51
N VAL A 119 26.62 -18.47 -31.75
CA VAL A 119 26.41 -17.84 -33.07
C VAL A 119 27.74 -17.65 -33.82
N ALA A 120 28.87 -17.79 -33.13
CA ALA A 120 30.22 -17.67 -33.70
C ALA A 120 30.81 -19.01 -34.20
N GLU A 121 30.16 -20.14 -33.90
CA GLU A 121 30.43 -21.48 -34.45
C GLU A 121 29.51 -21.80 -35.65
#